data_AF-V4Y933-F1
#
_entry.id   AF-V4Y933-F1
#
_cell.length_a   1.000
_cell.length_b   1.000
_cell.length_c   1.000
_cell.angle_alpha   90.00
_cell.angle_beta   90.00
_cell.angle_gamma   90.00
#
_symmetry.space_group_name_H-M   'P 1'
#
loop_
_entity.id
_entity.type
_entity.pdbx_description
1 polymer ?
#
loop_
_entity_poly.entity_id
_entity_poly.type
_entity_poly.pdbx_seq_one_letter_code
_entity_poly.pdbx_strand_id
1 'polypeptide(L)'
;MTNSAGRDLATIAADDPEAIIGYLATLSDDDRLSPDDFLRVARLFAADGVNIIRLLMAHPEPTRRRLGIDPNDLGPHLDAFEPGTI
;
A
#
# COMPACT_ATOMS: atom_id res chain seq x y z
N MET A 1 28.24 8.44 -13.05
CA MET A 1 27.51 7.16 -13.13
C MET A 1 26.10 7.43 -12.64
N THR A 2 25.13 7.36 -13.53
CA THR A 2 23.71 7.60 -13.25
C THR A 2 23.21 6.46 -12.37
N ASN A 3 22.83 6.76 -11.13
CA ASN A 3 22.19 5.78 -10.26
C ASN A 3 20.83 5.44 -10.87
N SER A 4 20.78 4.30 -11.57
CA SER A 4 19.55 3.77 -12.13
C SER A 4 18.59 3.38 -11.00
N ALA A 5 17.33 3.79 -11.18
CA ALA A 5 16.12 3.30 -10.50
C ALA A 5 15.76 3.91 -9.13
N GLY A 6 15.82 5.23 -8.98
CA GLY A 6 14.89 5.93 -8.09
C GLY A 6 13.56 6.17 -8.80
N ARG A 7 12.77 5.12 -9.09
CA ARG A 7 11.38 5.37 -9.51
C ARG A 7 10.62 5.86 -8.29
N ASP A 8 9.89 6.96 -8.46
CA ASP A 8 8.94 7.43 -7.46
C ASP A 8 7.95 6.31 -7.14
N LEU A 9 7.59 6.18 -5.87
CA LEU A 9 6.72 5.11 -5.37
C LEU A 9 5.37 5.12 -6.10
N ALA A 10 4.87 6.31 -6.46
CA ALA A 10 3.70 6.47 -7.31
C ALA A 10 3.83 5.86 -8.70
N THR A 11 5.02 5.95 -9.30
CA THR A 11 5.30 5.32 -10.60
C THR A 11 5.35 3.80 -10.46
N ILE A 12 5.94 3.27 -9.38
CA ILE A 12 5.99 1.82 -9.12
C ILE A 12 4.57 1.29 -8.84
N ALA A 13 3.77 2.01 -8.04
CA ALA A 13 2.40 1.66 -7.74
C ALA A 13 1.49 1.63 -8.98
N ALA A 14 1.74 2.52 -9.96
CA ALA A 14 1.01 2.54 -11.23
C ALA A 14 1.45 1.43 -12.20
N ASP A 15 2.77 1.16 -12.30
CA ASP A 15 3.33 0.21 -13.26
C ASP A 15 3.26 -1.24 -12.77
N ASP A 16 3.46 -1.48 -11.48
CA ASP A 16 3.51 -2.79 -10.84
C ASP A 16 2.88 -2.78 -9.43
N PRO A 17 1.54 -2.70 -9.36
CA PRO A 17 0.81 -2.71 -8.10
C PRO A 17 0.99 -4.04 -7.33
N GLU A 18 1.26 -5.15 -8.02
CA GLU A 18 1.53 -6.43 -7.37
C GLU A 18 2.84 -6.41 -6.59
N ALA A 19 3.90 -5.75 -7.07
CA ALA A 19 5.14 -5.62 -6.33
C ALA A 19 4.93 -4.87 -5.00
N ILE A 20 4.11 -3.81 -5.02
CA ILE A 20 3.74 -3.06 -3.81
C ILE A 20 2.97 -3.94 -2.82
N ILE A 21 1.96 -4.68 -3.30
CA ILE A 21 1.18 -5.61 -2.47
C ILE A 21 2.05 -6.74 -1.91
N GLY A 22 2.99 -7.24 -2.72
CA GLY A 22 3.97 -8.23 -2.29
C GLY A 22 4.88 -7.69 -1.19
N TYR A 23 5.37 -6.46 -1.33
CA TYR A 23 6.15 -5.80 -0.28
C TYR A 23 5.35 -5.67 1.02
N LEU A 24 4.09 -5.21 0.95
CA LEU A 24 3.20 -5.15 2.12
C LEU A 24 3.01 -6.53 2.78
N ALA A 25 2.92 -7.59 1.97
CA ALA A 25 2.80 -8.96 2.47
C ALA A 25 4.07 -9.41 3.19
N THR A 26 5.26 -9.09 2.66
CA THR A 26 6.52 -9.40 3.36
C THR A 26 6.66 -8.70 4.71
N LEU A 27 6.08 -7.50 4.84
CA LEU A 27 6.04 -6.80 6.13
C LEU A 27 5.01 -7.40 7.10
N SER A 28 3.92 -7.97 6.56
CA SER A 28 2.82 -8.60 7.31
C SER A 28 3.13 -9.99 7.82
N ASP A 29 3.84 -10.81 7.03
CA ASP A 29 4.14 -12.22 7.31
C ASP A 29 5.17 -12.41 8.44
N ASP A 30 5.90 -11.35 8.81
CA ASP A 30 6.94 -11.37 9.87
C ASP A 30 6.35 -11.20 11.30
N ASP A 31 5.04 -11.43 11.50
CA ASP A 31 4.29 -11.17 12.77
C ASP A 31 4.43 -9.72 13.30
N ARG A 32 4.90 -8.80 12.46
CA ARG A 32 5.33 -7.44 12.84
C ARG A 32 4.41 -6.33 12.36
N LEU A 33 3.42 -6.61 11.50
CA LEU A 33 2.55 -5.55 11.03
C LEU A 33 1.34 -5.42 11.94
N SER A 34 1.56 -4.76 13.09
CA SER A 34 0.44 -4.28 13.88
C SER A 34 -0.41 -3.31 13.04
N PRO A 35 -1.69 -3.10 13.38
CA PRO A 35 -2.50 -2.06 12.75
C PRO A 35 -1.80 -0.69 12.74
N ASP A 36 -1.04 -0.35 13.79
CA ASP A 36 -0.28 0.90 13.86
C ASP A 36 0.89 0.96 12.88
N ASP A 37 1.56 -0.17 12.63
CA ASP A 37 2.63 -0.27 11.63
C ASP A 37 2.08 -0.18 10.22
N PHE A 38 0.92 -0.81 9.95
CA PHE A 38 0.19 -0.64 8.70
C PHE A 38 -0.16 0.84 8.45
N LEU A 39 -0.72 1.52 9.45
CA LEU A 39 -1.04 2.95 9.34
C LEU A 39 0.21 3.80 9.08
N ARG A 40 1.35 3.47 9.70
CA ARG A 40 2.62 4.17 9.46
C ARG A 40 3.11 3.98 8.04
N VAL A 41 3.05 2.77 7.51
CA VAL A 41 3.41 2.46 6.12
C VAL A 41 2.45 3.16 5.16
N ALA A 42 1.14 3.10 5.41
CA ALA A 42 0.14 3.79 4.59
C ALA A 42 0.35 5.31 4.55
N ARG A 43 0.77 5.94 5.66
CA ARG A 43 1.15 7.36 5.71
C ARG A 43 2.41 7.67 4.91
N LEU A 44 3.42 6.79 4.96
CA LEU A 44 4.65 6.96 4.17
C LEU A 44 4.33 6.97 2.67
N PHE A 45 3.51 6.03 2.23
CA PHE A 45 3.09 5.96 0.83
C PHE A 45 2.21 7.14 0.43
N ALA A 46 1.33 7.60 1.32
CA ALA A 46 0.51 8.78 1.07
C ALA A 46 1.35 10.06 0.90
N ALA A 47 2.47 10.18 1.60
CA ALA A 47 3.41 11.29 1.43
C ALA A 47 4.03 11.32 0.03
N ASP A 48 4.19 10.15 -0.59
CA ASP A 48 4.64 9.98 -1.98
C ASP A 48 3.47 9.94 -2.98
N GLY A 49 2.25 10.34 -2.56
CA GLY A 49 1.07 10.42 -3.42
C GLY A 49 0.38 9.08 -3.70
N VAL A 50 0.76 8.00 -3.00
CA VAL A 50 0.17 6.66 -3.15
C VAL A 50 -0.82 6.38 -2.04
N ASN A 51 -2.10 6.27 -2.38
CA ASN A 51 -3.11 5.77 -1.46
C ASN A 51 -3.12 4.23 -1.50
N ILE A 52 -2.46 3.59 -0.54
CA ILE A 52 -2.38 2.12 -0.43
C ILE A 52 -3.78 1.50 -0.39
N ILE A 53 -4.72 2.09 0.33
CA ILE A 53 -6.08 1.53 0.45
C ILE A 53 -6.76 1.48 -0.92
N ARG A 54 -6.67 2.56 -1.71
CA ARG A 54 -7.16 2.55 -3.09
C ARG A 54 -6.47 1.51 -3.95
N LEU A 55 -5.15 1.35 -3.80
CA LEU A 55 -4.38 0.34 -4.53
C LEU A 55 -4.85 -1.08 -4.15
N LEU A 56 -5.05 -1.37 -2.87
CA LEU A 56 -5.53 -2.66 -2.40
C LEU A 56 -6.96 -2.96 -2.89
N MET A 57 -7.83 -1.95 -2.92
CA MET A 57 -9.20 -2.07 -3.43
C MET A 57 -9.25 -2.21 -4.95
N ALA A 58 -8.36 -1.55 -5.69
CA ALA A 58 -8.24 -1.67 -7.14
C ALA A 58 -7.68 -3.05 -7.57
N HIS A 59 -6.94 -3.73 -6.69
CA HIS A 59 -6.31 -5.02 -6.95
C HIS A 59 -6.78 -6.09 -5.95
N PRO A 60 -8.07 -6.47 -5.98
CA PRO A 60 -8.67 -7.32 -4.95
C PRO A 60 -8.11 -8.74 -4.89
N GLU A 61 -7.77 -9.32 -6.05
CA GLU A 61 -7.26 -10.69 -6.14
C GLU A 61 -5.84 -10.81 -5.54
N PRO A 62 -4.86 -9.96 -5.90
CA PRO A 62 -3.58 -9.91 -5.20
C PRO A 62 -3.68 -9.62 -3.70
N THR A 63 -4.55 -8.67 -3.30
CA THR A 63 -4.75 -8.29 -1.90
C THR A 63 -5.20 -9.48 -1.06
N ARG A 64 -6.24 -10.22 -1.49
CA ARG A 64 -6.70 -11.40 -0.79
C ARG A 64 -5.64 -12.49 -0.73
N ARG A 65 -5.01 -12.79 -1.88
CA ARG A 65 -4.03 -13.87 -1.99
C ARG A 65 -2.77 -13.64 -1.15
N ARG A 66 -2.29 -12.39 -1.05
CA ARG A 66 -1.01 -12.08 -0.39
C ARG A 66 -1.14 -11.53 1.03
N LEU A 67 -2.22 -10.80 1.32
CA LEU A 67 -2.41 -10.19 2.65
C LEU A 67 -3.47 -10.91 3.49
N GLY A 68 -4.30 -11.76 2.88
CA GLY A 68 -5.42 -12.39 3.58
C GLY A 68 -6.52 -11.40 4.00
N ILE A 69 -6.48 -10.16 3.48
CA ILE A 69 -7.46 -9.10 3.77
C ILE A 69 -8.53 -9.10 2.67
N ASP A 70 -9.81 -8.97 3.03
CA ASP A 70 -10.84 -8.64 2.04
C ASP A 70 -10.83 -7.13 1.77
N PRO A 71 -10.57 -6.66 0.53
CA PRO A 71 -10.57 -5.23 0.22
C PRO A 71 -11.90 -4.54 0.52
N ASN A 72 -13.01 -5.27 0.58
CA ASN A 72 -14.31 -4.73 0.98
C ASN A 72 -14.29 -4.20 2.43
N ASP A 73 -13.47 -4.78 3.30
CA ASP A 73 -13.33 -4.36 4.70
C ASP A 73 -12.53 -3.05 4.83
N LEU A 74 -11.83 -2.64 3.76
CA LEU A 74 -11.01 -1.43 3.74
C LEU A 74 -11.79 -0.17 3.35
N GLY A 75 -13.01 -0.32 2.80
CA GLY A 75 -13.85 0.79 2.35
C GLY A 75 -14.05 1.89 3.41
N PRO A 76 -14.35 1.55 4.69
CA PRO A 76 -14.49 2.54 5.77
C PRO A 76 -13.21 3.35 6.08
N HIS A 77 -12.05 2.91 5.61
CA HIS A 77 -10.76 3.55 5.88
C HIS A 77 -10.27 4.44 4.74
N LEU A 78 -10.96 4.48 3.59
CA LEU A 78 -10.60 5.30 2.43
C LEU A 78 -10.44 6.78 2.79
N ASP A 79 -11.37 7.32 3.58
CA ASP A 79 -11.41 8.74 3.95
C ASP A 79 -10.25 9.15 4.87
N ALA A 80 -9.64 8.19 5.57
CA ALA A 80 -8.52 8.46 6.48
C ALA A 80 -7.19 8.74 5.74
N PHE A 81 -7.15 8.56 4.42
CA PHE A 81 -5.95 8.69 3.60
C PHE A 81 -6.17 9.54 2.33
N GLU A 82 -7.23 10.35 2.28
CA GLU A 82 -7.40 11.36 1.25
C GLU A 82 -6.34 12.48 1.45
N PRO A 83 -5.65 12.92 0.38
CA PRO A 83 -4.66 14.00 0.46
C PRO A 83 -5.38 15.31 0.80
N GLY A 84 -5.43 15.65 2.09
CA GLY A 84 -6.13 16.84 2.60
C GLY A 84 -6.53 16.78 4.09
N THR A 85 -6.41 15.61 4.73
CA THR A 85 -6.77 15.44 6.16
C THR A 85 -5.56 15.10 7.03
N ILE A 86 -4.48 15.90 6.94
CA ILE A 86 -3.44 16.04 7.99
C ILE A 86 -2.90 17.48 7.94
#